data_AF-T1CJ00-F1
#
_entry.id   AF-T1CJ00-F1
#
_cell.length_a   1.000
_cell.length_b   1.000
_cell.length_c   1.000
_cell.angle_alpha   90.00
_cell.angle_beta   90.00
_cell.angle_gamma   90.00
#
_symmetry.space_group_name_H-M   'P 1'
#
loop_
_entity.id
_entity.type
_entity.pdbx_description
1 polymer ?
#
loop_
_entity_poly.entity_id
_entity_poly.type
_entity_poly.pdbx_seq_one_letter_code
_entity_poly.pdbx_strand_id
1 'polypeptide(L)'
;MLTHLLEGYDVCVHEESCLLLAPRRARWNTVYPGIAAEPRAVGRRTVFFVSDQTGVTAETLGHSLMTQFEGLEFRAVTLPFVSTIDKAEEAVRRIDRTALEDGLRPIVFSTLVHDELRDVVRRSNGLCLDFFAAFVGPLEQELDTRSTHRAGRAHGIADPVVYSTRINATNFALANDDGAGGDYA
;
A
#
# COMPACT_ATOMS: atom_id res chain seq x y z
N MET A 1 23.05 36.14 -0.85
CA MET A 1 22.04 36.15 0.23
C MET A 1 20.81 35.45 -0.36
N LEU A 2 20.77 34.10 -0.37
CA LEU A 2 20.05 33.26 0.61
C LEU A 2 18.63 33.81 0.83
N THR A 3 17.50 33.10 0.57
CA THR A 3 17.15 31.73 0.97
C THR A 3 15.81 31.31 0.29
N HIS A 4 15.73 30.06 -0.25
CA HIS A 4 14.67 29.02 -0.26
C HIS A 4 13.17 29.36 -0.05
N LEU A 5 12.14 28.59 -0.44
CA LEU A 5 11.85 27.34 -1.18
C LEU A 5 10.30 27.28 -1.18
N LEU A 6 9.64 27.01 -2.30
CA LEU A 6 8.37 26.26 -2.29
C LEU A 6 8.28 25.45 -3.59
N GLU A 7 8.44 24.13 -3.41
CA GLU A 7 8.14 23.07 -4.37
C GLU A 7 6.64 23.04 -4.63
N GLY A 8 6.24 23.22 -5.89
CA GLY A 8 4.92 22.93 -6.39
C GLY A 8 5.07 22.02 -7.59
N TYR A 9 4.52 20.82 -7.51
CA TYR A 9 4.35 19.91 -8.64
C TYR A 9 3.42 20.58 -9.66
N ASP A 10 4.00 21.28 -10.63
CA ASP A 10 3.29 21.76 -11.81
C ASP A 10 3.40 20.69 -12.90
N VAL A 11 2.36 19.87 -13.02
CA VAL A 11 2.21 18.93 -14.13
C VAL A 11 1.89 19.77 -15.37
N CYS A 12 2.93 20.18 -16.09
CA CYS A 12 2.79 20.75 -17.43
C CYS A 12 2.31 19.66 -18.40
N VAL A 13 1.00 19.46 -18.47
CA VAL A 13 0.33 18.69 -19.54
C VAL A 13 0.09 19.61 -20.73
N HIS A 14 1.10 19.86 -21.57
CA HIS A 14 0.86 20.31 -22.96
C HIS A 14 2.13 20.20 -23.83
N GLU A 15 2.54 18.96 -24.17
CA GLU A 15 3.21 18.62 -25.44
C GLU A 15 3.39 17.08 -25.62
N GLU A 16 2.34 16.29 -25.36
CA GLU A 16 2.43 14.81 -25.36
C GLU A 16 2.59 14.15 -26.75
N SER A 17 2.53 14.90 -27.85
CA SER A 17 2.39 14.28 -29.17
C SER A 17 3.67 13.68 -29.74
N CYS A 18 4.86 13.97 -29.17
CA CYS A 18 6.13 13.47 -29.70
C CYS A 18 6.70 12.27 -28.92
N LEU A 19 6.27 12.05 -27.66
CA LEU A 19 6.81 10.98 -26.83
C LEU A 19 6.27 9.59 -27.23
N LEU A 20 5.07 9.50 -27.84
CA LEU A 20 4.39 8.21 -28.12
C LEU A 20 5.09 7.33 -29.16
N LEU A 21 6.04 7.86 -29.92
CA LEU A 21 6.79 7.13 -30.95
C LEU A 21 8.24 6.80 -30.55
N ALA A 22 8.69 7.25 -29.37
CA ALA A 22 10.04 6.93 -28.91
C ALA A 22 10.11 5.49 -28.39
N PRO A 23 11.17 4.71 -28.68
CA PRO A 23 11.34 3.37 -28.13
C PRO A 23 11.27 3.44 -26.60
N ARG A 24 10.56 2.47 -25.98
CA ARG A 24 10.24 2.42 -24.54
C ARG A 24 11.37 2.99 -23.66
N ARG A 25 12.63 2.62 -23.93
CA ARG A 25 13.88 3.09 -23.29
C ARG A 25 14.05 4.61 -23.15
N ALA A 26 13.66 5.42 -24.13
CA ALA A 26 13.86 6.88 -24.09
C ALA A 26 12.88 7.59 -23.14
N ARG A 27 11.68 7.03 -22.95
CA ARG A 27 10.67 7.57 -22.03
C ARG A 27 11.07 7.39 -20.55
N TRP A 28 11.69 6.28 -20.17
CA TRP A 28 12.08 6.00 -18.78
C TRP A 28 13.05 7.02 -18.19
N ASN A 29 14.07 7.42 -18.96
CA ASN A 29 15.08 8.38 -18.50
C ASN A 29 14.55 9.80 -18.33
N THR A 30 13.42 10.13 -18.97
CA THR A 30 12.78 11.45 -18.88
C THR A 30 11.93 11.58 -17.62
N VAL A 31 11.30 10.47 -17.17
CA VAL A 31 10.42 10.47 -15.99
C VAL A 31 11.16 10.03 -14.71
N TYR A 32 12.13 9.13 -14.82
CA TYR A 32 12.92 8.62 -13.69
C TYR A 32 14.42 8.58 -14.02
N PRO A 33 15.14 9.72 -13.91
CA PRO A 33 16.58 9.74 -14.15
C PRO A 33 17.30 8.86 -13.13
N GLY A 34 18.05 7.87 -13.60
CA GLY A 34 18.90 7.00 -12.75
C GLY A 34 18.41 5.57 -12.53
N ILE A 35 17.27 5.16 -13.09
CA ILE A 35 16.91 3.74 -13.17
C ILE A 35 17.79 3.07 -14.24
N ALA A 36 18.70 2.20 -13.82
CA ALA A 36 19.52 1.42 -14.74
C ALA A 36 18.63 0.56 -15.66
N ALA A 37 18.96 0.50 -16.95
CA ALA A 37 18.21 -0.25 -17.96
C ALA A 37 18.21 -1.78 -17.72
N GLU A 38 19.08 -2.26 -16.83
CA GLU A 38 19.17 -3.67 -16.42
C GLU A 38 19.03 -3.77 -14.89
N PRO A 39 18.30 -4.78 -14.38
CA PRO A 39 18.13 -4.97 -12.95
C PRO A 39 19.49 -5.24 -12.30
N ARG A 40 19.85 -4.42 -11.29
CA ARG A 40 20.97 -4.73 -10.40
C ARG A 40 20.74 -6.11 -9.79
N ALA A 41 21.79 -6.95 -9.79
CA ALA A 41 21.76 -8.34 -9.33
C ALA A 41 20.85 -8.55 -8.10
N VAL A 42 19.92 -9.48 -8.28
CA VAL A 42 18.65 -9.60 -7.54
C VAL A 42 18.89 -10.27 -6.19
N GLY A 43 19.11 -9.45 -5.15
CA GLY A 43 18.86 -9.89 -3.79
C GLY A 43 17.35 -9.86 -3.51
N ARG A 44 16.83 -10.90 -2.84
CA ARG A 44 15.44 -10.95 -2.38
C ARG A 44 15.11 -9.70 -1.56
N ARG A 45 14.20 -8.84 -2.04
CA ARG A 45 13.84 -7.60 -1.32
C ARG A 45 12.73 -7.85 -0.31
N THR A 46 12.91 -7.37 0.92
CA THR A 46 11.84 -7.42 1.91
C THR A 46 10.82 -6.30 1.68
N VAL A 47 9.53 -6.66 1.76
CA VAL A 47 8.37 -5.78 1.65
C VAL A 47 7.57 -5.88 2.94
N PHE A 48 7.37 -4.74 3.61
CA PHE A 48 6.57 -4.63 4.82
C PHE A 48 5.17 -4.13 4.50
N PHE A 49 4.15 -4.75 5.10
CA PHE A 49 2.76 -4.29 5.06
C PHE A 49 2.36 -3.82 6.46
N VAL A 50 2.21 -2.50 6.64
CA VAL A 50 1.99 -1.87 7.95
C VAL A 50 0.56 -1.34 8.04
N SER A 51 -0.17 -1.77 9.06
CA SER A 51 -1.58 -1.39 9.25
C SER A 51 -1.93 -1.27 10.73
N ASP A 52 -2.85 -0.36 11.04
CA ASP A 52 -3.48 -0.23 12.36
C ASP A 52 -4.57 -1.29 12.60
N GLN A 53 -4.95 -2.04 11.55
CA GLN A 53 -5.83 -3.20 11.59
C GLN A 53 -5.08 -4.49 11.16
N THR A 54 -5.76 -5.40 10.44
CA THR A 54 -5.23 -6.72 10.09
C THR A 54 -4.12 -6.71 9.04
N GLY A 55 -3.95 -5.62 8.28
CA GLY A 55 -2.96 -5.55 7.19
C GLY A 55 -3.45 -6.06 5.83
N VAL A 56 -4.62 -6.68 5.74
CA VAL A 56 -5.15 -7.27 4.50
C VAL A 56 -5.24 -6.25 3.35
N THR A 57 -5.66 -5.01 3.64
CA THR A 57 -5.72 -3.95 2.63
C THR A 57 -4.33 -3.60 2.08
N ALA A 58 -3.35 -3.44 2.97
CA ALA A 58 -1.98 -3.12 2.61
C ALA A 58 -1.35 -4.25 1.77
N GLU A 59 -1.55 -5.50 2.20
CA GLU A 59 -1.12 -6.71 1.47
C GLU A 59 -1.72 -6.77 0.08
N THR A 60 -3.05 -6.64 -0.02
CA THR A 60 -3.77 -6.79 -1.29
C THR A 60 -3.29 -5.76 -2.30
N LEU A 61 -3.32 -4.46 -1.93
CA LEU A 61 -2.92 -3.39 -2.84
C LEU A 61 -1.44 -3.45 -3.17
N GLY A 62 -0.58 -3.65 -2.17
CA GLY A 62 0.86 -3.71 -2.41
C GLY A 62 1.26 -4.92 -3.23
N HIS A 63 0.65 -6.09 -3.02
CA HIS A 63 0.88 -7.27 -3.85
C HIS A 63 0.48 -7.01 -5.30
N SER A 64 -0.69 -6.42 -5.55
CA SER A 64 -1.12 -6.03 -6.90
C SER A 64 -0.15 -5.08 -7.59
N LEU A 65 0.50 -4.17 -6.85
CA LEU A 65 1.53 -3.29 -7.41
C LEU A 65 2.83 -4.04 -7.70
N MET A 66 3.23 -4.98 -6.84
CA MET A 66 4.47 -5.74 -7.01
C MET A 66 4.43 -6.71 -8.18
N THR A 67 3.24 -7.22 -8.56
CA THR A 67 3.10 -8.11 -9.73
C THR A 67 3.52 -7.46 -11.04
N GLN A 68 3.60 -6.13 -11.10
CA GLN A 68 4.07 -5.38 -12.27
C GLN A 68 5.60 -5.48 -12.48
N PHE A 69 6.34 -6.07 -11.53
CA PHE A 69 7.80 -6.19 -11.56
C PHE A 69 8.23 -7.66 -11.68
N GLU A 70 8.24 -8.17 -12.92
CA GLU A 70 8.67 -9.53 -13.22
C GLU A 70 10.17 -9.77 -12.92
N GLY A 71 10.52 -11.00 -12.55
CA GLY A 71 11.92 -11.42 -12.32
C GLY A 71 12.54 -10.95 -11.00
N LEU A 72 11.78 -10.29 -10.13
CA LEU A 72 12.21 -9.91 -8.79
C LEU A 72 11.57 -10.82 -7.73
N GLU A 73 12.39 -11.28 -6.77
CA GLU A 73 11.90 -12.01 -5.60
C GLU A 73 11.66 -11.07 -4.42
N PHE A 74 10.47 -11.16 -3.84
CA PHE A 74 10.07 -10.38 -2.67
C PHE A 74 9.79 -11.27 -1.47
N ARG A 75 10.25 -10.83 -0.29
CA ARG A 75 9.87 -11.41 1.00
C ARG A 75 8.82 -10.51 1.66
N ALA A 76 7.59 -10.97 1.74
CA ALA A 76 6.51 -10.26 2.42
C ALA A 76 6.61 -10.39 3.96
N VAL A 77 6.39 -9.29 4.68
CA VAL A 77 6.29 -9.25 6.13
C VAL A 77 5.14 -8.33 6.54
N THR A 78 4.16 -8.86 7.26
CA THR A 78 3.01 -8.06 7.72
C THR A 78 3.18 -7.65 9.17
N LEU A 79 2.98 -6.36 9.43
CA LEU A 79 2.97 -5.73 10.75
C LEU A 79 1.55 -5.21 11.02
N PRO A 80 0.67 -6.08 11.53
CA PRO A 80 -0.71 -5.71 11.83
C PRO A 80 -0.82 -5.01 13.19
N PHE A 81 -1.93 -4.32 13.40
CA PHE A 81 -2.32 -3.68 14.67
C PHE A 81 -1.30 -2.67 15.21
N VAL A 82 -0.63 -1.95 14.31
CA VAL A 82 0.28 -0.83 14.63
C VAL A 82 -0.56 0.40 14.94
N SER A 83 -1.16 0.41 16.13
CA SER A 83 -2.16 1.39 16.56
C SER A 83 -1.68 2.30 17.70
N THR A 84 -0.42 2.19 18.11
CA THR A 84 0.20 3.02 19.15
C THR A 84 1.60 3.46 18.73
N ILE A 85 2.09 4.55 19.31
CA ILE A 85 3.44 5.06 19.07
C ILE A 85 4.49 3.97 19.35
N ASP A 86 4.39 3.26 20.47
CA ASP A 86 5.35 2.19 20.81
C ASP A 86 5.42 1.09 19.75
N LYS A 87 4.28 0.70 19.19
CA LYS A 87 4.22 -0.29 18.11
C LYS A 87 4.75 0.26 16.79
N ALA A 88 4.53 1.55 16.52
CA ALA A 88 5.10 2.21 15.35
C ALA A 88 6.64 2.28 15.45
N GLU A 89 7.17 2.59 16.62
CA GLU A 89 8.62 2.56 16.87
C GLU A 89 9.19 1.14 16.75
N GLU A 90 8.45 0.11 17.19
CA GLU A 90 8.86 -1.28 16.98
C GLU A 90 8.86 -1.66 15.49
N ALA A 91 7.87 -1.19 14.73
CA ALA A 91 7.86 -1.37 13.28
C ALA A 91 9.09 -0.73 12.63
N VAL A 92 9.44 0.50 13.01
CA VAL A 92 10.66 1.19 12.55
C VAL A 92 11.91 0.37 12.87
N ARG A 93 12.09 -0.06 14.13
CA ARG A 93 13.24 -0.89 14.51
C ARG A 93 13.35 -2.17 13.69
N ARG A 94 12.22 -2.81 13.40
CA ARG A 94 12.19 -4.04 12.59
C ARG A 94 12.55 -3.76 11.13
N ILE A 95 12.03 -2.69 10.54
CA ILE A 95 12.35 -2.26 9.18
C ILE A 95 13.84 -1.94 9.06
N ASP A 96 14.37 -1.15 9.99
CA ASP A 96 15.76 -0.71 9.98
C ASP A 96 16.73 -1.87 10.14
N ARG A 97 16.45 -2.79 11.07
CA ARG A 97 17.22 -4.02 11.23
C ARG A 97 17.22 -4.84 9.93
N THR A 98 16.07 -5.01 9.29
CA THR A 98 16.00 -5.75 8.02
C THR A 98 16.76 -5.04 6.90
N ALA A 99 16.74 -3.70 6.86
CA ALA A 99 17.54 -2.94 5.91
C ALA A 99 19.04 -3.21 6.07
N LEU A 100 19.50 -3.33 7.32
CA LEU A 100 20.90 -3.67 7.65
C LEU A 100 21.23 -5.13 7.30
N GLU A 101 20.35 -6.08 7.66
CA GLU A 101 20.56 -7.52 7.44
C GLU A 101 20.53 -7.89 5.95
N ASP A 102 19.57 -7.34 5.19
CA ASP A 102 19.40 -7.63 3.77
C ASP A 102 20.39 -6.83 2.89
N GLY A 103 21.01 -5.77 3.44
CA GLY A 103 21.86 -4.83 2.69
C GLY A 103 21.13 -4.05 1.59
N LEU A 104 19.79 -4.14 1.55
CA LEU A 104 18.91 -3.49 0.58
C LEU A 104 17.80 -2.76 1.32
N ARG A 105 17.48 -1.54 0.87
CA ARG A 105 16.39 -0.75 1.44
C ARG A 105 15.04 -1.47 1.26
N PRO A 106 14.31 -1.84 2.34
CA PRO A 106 13.01 -2.47 2.25
C PRO A 106 11.95 -1.53 1.65
N ILE A 107 10.88 -2.11 1.12
CA ILE A 107 9.67 -1.37 0.70
C ILE A 107 8.65 -1.48 1.82
N VAL A 108 7.94 -0.40 2.13
CA VAL A 108 6.93 -0.36 3.19
C VAL A 108 5.63 0.16 2.60
N PHE A 109 4.62 -0.69 2.48
CA PHE A 109 3.25 -0.28 2.17
C PHE A 109 2.50 -0.01 3.46
N SER A 110 1.91 1.17 3.58
CA SER A 110 1.23 1.60 4.80
C SER A 110 -0.23 1.98 4.54
N THR A 111 -1.09 1.59 5.48
CA THR A 111 -2.49 2.02 5.60
C THR A 111 -2.75 2.62 6.98
N LEU A 112 -1.78 3.30 7.59
CA LEU A 112 -1.98 3.97 8.87
C LEU A 112 -2.84 5.21 8.69
N VAL A 113 -3.89 5.36 9.52
CA VAL A 113 -4.82 6.49 9.40
C VAL A 113 -4.38 7.70 10.23
N HIS A 114 -3.74 7.47 11.38
CA HIS A 114 -3.34 8.54 12.29
C HIS A 114 -1.98 9.13 11.90
N ASP A 115 -1.94 10.46 11.75
CA ASP A 115 -0.73 11.19 11.31
C ASP A 115 0.47 10.96 12.24
N GLU A 116 0.27 10.92 13.56
CA GLU A 116 1.34 10.66 14.52
C GLU A 116 2.03 9.29 14.29
N LEU A 117 1.28 8.26 13.87
CA LEU A 117 1.83 6.94 13.59
C LEU A 117 2.54 6.93 12.23
N ARG A 118 1.97 7.62 11.25
CA ARG A 118 2.56 7.79 9.90
C ARG A 118 3.90 8.48 9.99
N ASP A 119 3.99 9.55 10.77
CA ASP A 119 5.21 10.31 10.98
C ASP A 119 6.31 9.47 11.60
N VAL A 120 5.98 8.62 12.59
CA VAL A 120 6.95 7.67 13.18
C VAL A 120 7.45 6.68 12.13
N VAL A 121 6.55 5.98 11.43
CA VAL A 121 6.94 4.94 10.45
C VAL A 121 7.73 5.51 9.28
N ARG A 122 7.44 6.75 8.86
CA ARG A 122 8.16 7.44 7.78
C ARG A 122 9.63 7.71 8.10
N ARG A 123 10.04 7.67 9.38
CA ARG A 123 11.45 7.80 9.79
C ARG A 123 12.27 6.53 9.58
N SER A 124 11.64 5.40 9.27
CA SER A 124 12.36 4.16 9.00
C SER A 124 13.25 4.28 7.75
N ASN A 125 14.30 3.46 7.72
CA ASN A 125 15.18 3.26 6.58
C ASN A 125 14.52 2.35 5.52
N GLY A 126 13.27 2.64 5.18
CA GLY A 126 12.47 1.97 4.16
C GLY A 126 11.96 2.97 3.12
N LEU A 127 11.57 2.47 1.95
CA LEU A 127 10.74 3.24 1.03
C LEU A 127 9.28 3.17 1.52
N CYS A 128 8.82 4.21 2.20
CA CYS A 128 7.44 4.29 2.68
C CYS A 128 6.47 4.76 1.58
N LEU A 129 5.55 3.88 1.20
CA LEU A 129 4.45 4.10 0.28
C LEU A 129 3.15 4.06 1.08
N ASP A 130 2.59 5.25 1.32
CA ASP A 130 1.39 5.43 2.13
C ASP A 130 0.18 5.62 1.23
N PHE A 131 -0.73 4.65 1.26
CA PHE A 131 -1.91 4.66 0.40
C PHE A 131 -2.88 5.79 0.76
N PHE A 132 -3.04 6.11 2.04
CA PHE A 132 -3.93 7.20 2.42
C PHE A 132 -3.33 8.56 2.06
N ALA A 133 -2.02 8.75 2.27
CA ALA A 133 -1.35 9.97 1.82
C ALA A 133 -1.53 10.22 0.32
N ALA A 134 -1.41 9.15 -0.49
CA ALA A 134 -1.46 9.25 -1.95
C ALA A 134 -2.87 9.48 -2.50
N PHE A 135 -3.89 8.88 -1.89
CA PHE A 135 -5.24 8.83 -2.47
C PHE A 135 -6.28 9.69 -1.76
N VAL A 136 -6.10 10.01 -0.48
CA VAL A 136 -7.12 10.80 0.27
C VAL A 136 -7.19 12.23 -0.27
N GLY A 137 -6.07 12.90 -0.47
CA GLY A 137 -6.06 14.29 -0.94
C GLY A 137 -6.80 14.49 -2.28
N PRO A 138 -6.51 13.71 -3.33
CA PRO A 138 -7.27 13.75 -4.58
C PRO A 138 -8.77 13.49 -4.39
N LEU A 139 -9.16 12.56 -3.50
CA LEU A 139 -10.56 12.28 -3.22
C LEU A 139 -11.25 13.42 -2.46
N GLU A 140 -10.58 14.06 -1.50
CA GLU A 140 -11.14 15.21 -0.78
C GLU A 140 -11.41 16.39 -1.72
N GLN A 141 -10.52 16.59 -2.70
CA GLN A 141 -10.68 17.61 -3.73
C GLN A 141 -11.87 17.30 -4.65
N GLU A 142 -11.97 16.06 -5.14
CA GLU A 142 -13.06 15.65 -6.03
C GLU A 142 -14.42 15.65 -5.33
N LEU A 143 -14.46 15.29 -4.04
CA LEU A 143 -15.69 15.20 -3.25
C LEU A 143 -16.07 16.51 -2.53
N ASP A 144 -15.25 17.56 -2.66
CA ASP A 144 -15.40 18.84 -1.95
C ASP A 144 -15.68 18.65 -0.45
N THR A 145 -15.00 17.69 0.18
CA THR A 145 -15.24 17.29 1.58
C THR A 145 -13.96 16.77 2.21
N ARG A 146 -13.66 17.21 3.44
CA ARG A 146 -12.52 16.69 4.20
C ARG A 146 -12.78 15.28 4.72
N SER A 147 -11.74 14.46 4.68
CA SER A 147 -11.69 13.16 5.33
C SER A 147 -11.85 13.32 6.84
N THR A 148 -12.52 12.34 7.44
CA THR A 148 -12.69 12.31 8.89
C THR A 148 -11.47 11.74 9.63
N HIS A 149 -10.47 11.23 8.90
CA HIS A 149 -9.26 10.58 9.45
C HIS A 149 -9.55 9.55 10.55
N ARG A 150 -10.72 8.90 10.52
CA ARG A 150 -11.12 7.90 11.53
C ARG A 150 -10.60 6.52 11.16
N ALA A 151 -9.83 5.91 12.07
CA ALA A 151 -9.39 4.54 11.92
C ALA A 151 -10.58 3.56 11.79
N GLY A 152 -10.42 2.56 10.92
CA GLY A 152 -11.25 1.36 10.91
C GLY A 152 -12.53 1.34 10.08
N ARG A 153 -12.77 2.32 9.19
CA ARG A 153 -13.87 2.20 8.21
C ARG A 153 -13.56 1.34 6.99
N ALA A 154 -12.28 1.10 6.67
CA ALA A 154 -11.92 0.29 5.51
C ALA A 154 -12.35 -1.17 5.69
N HIS A 155 -12.15 -1.77 6.88
CA HIS A 155 -12.45 -3.19 7.15
C HIS A 155 -13.21 -3.45 8.47
N GLY A 156 -13.64 -2.42 9.20
CA GLY A 156 -14.61 -2.59 10.29
C GLY A 156 -15.96 -3.03 9.72
N ILE A 157 -16.75 -3.79 10.50
CA ILE A 157 -18.16 -4.08 10.18
C ILE A 157 -18.90 -2.74 10.10
N ALA A 158 -18.86 -2.11 8.93
CA ALA A 158 -19.38 -0.76 8.70
C ALA A 158 -20.92 -0.77 8.70
N ASP A 159 -21.52 -1.94 8.45
CA ASP A 159 -22.94 -2.15 8.51
C ASP A 159 -23.23 -3.60 9.01
N PRO A 160 -23.71 -3.77 10.25
CA PRO A 160 -24.12 -5.07 10.78
C PRO A 160 -25.17 -5.75 9.89
N VAL A 161 -26.01 -4.98 9.18
CA VAL A 161 -27.00 -5.50 8.25
C VAL A 161 -26.31 -6.12 7.05
N VAL A 162 -25.41 -5.41 6.37
CA VAL A 162 -24.65 -5.95 5.22
C VAL A 162 -23.85 -7.18 5.61
N TYR A 163 -23.22 -7.17 6.79
CA TYR A 163 -22.52 -8.34 7.30
C TYR A 163 -23.48 -9.51 7.55
N SER A 164 -24.62 -9.26 8.22
CA SER A 164 -25.64 -10.29 8.46
C SER A 164 -26.21 -10.86 7.15
N THR A 165 -26.42 -10.03 6.13
CA THR A 165 -26.89 -10.46 4.81
C THR A 165 -25.89 -11.39 4.16
N ARG A 166 -24.58 -11.11 4.26
CA ARG A 166 -23.53 -11.99 3.75
C ARG A 166 -23.50 -13.32 4.49
N ILE A 167 -23.57 -13.31 5.82
CA ILE A 167 -23.64 -14.54 6.63
C ILE A 167 -24.89 -15.36 6.27
N ASN A 168 -26.04 -14.72 6.15
CA ASN A 168 -27.28 -15.37 5.76
C ASN A 168 -27.20 -15.95 4.34
N ALA A 169 -26.56 -15.26 3.40
CA ALA A 169 -26.33 -15.77 2.05
C ALA A 169 -25.41 -17.00 2.04
N THR A 170 -24.32 -16.98 2.80
CA THR A 170 -23.45 -18.17 2.96
C THR A 170 -24.18 -19.32 3.63
N ASN A 171 -24.95 -19.06 4.69
CA ASN A 171 -25.75 -20.06 5.38
C ASN A 171 -26.84 -20.64 4.47
N PHE A 172 -27.49 -19.81 3.65
CA PHE A 172 -28.46 -20.27 2.66
C PHE A 172 -27.82 -21.18 1.61
N ALA A 173 -26.65 -20.79 1.09
CA ALA A 173 -25.90 -21.60 0.14
C ALA A 173 -25.47 -22.96 0.75
N LEU A 174 -24.98 -22.96 2.00
CA LEU A 174 -24.63 -24.20 2.72
C LEU A 174 -25.85 -25.08 3.03
N ALA A 175 -26.97 -24.49 3.42
CA ALA A 175 -28.18 -25.22 3.81
C ALA A 175 -28.96 -25.79 2.61
N ASN A 176 -28.76 -25.22 1.42
CA ASN A 176 -29.40 -25.67 0.18
C ASN A 176 -28.36 -26.26 -0.81
N ASP A 177 -27.21 -26.67 -0.29
CA ASP A 177 -26.26 -27.48 -1.03
C ASP A 177 -26.91 -28.84 -1.32
N ASP A 178 -26.72 -29.35 -2.53
CA ASP A 178 -27.43 -30.53 -3.05
C ASP A 178 -27.10 -31.84 -2.29
N GLY A 179 -26.14 -31.79 -1.35
CA GLY A 179 -25.82 -32.84 -0.39
C GLY A 179 -26.79 -33.01 0.79
N ALA A 180 -27.75 -32.10 1.01
CA ALA A 180 -28.69 -32.18 2.14
C ALA A 180 -29.93 -33.07 1.89
N GLY A 181 -30.04 -33.70 0.71
CA GLY A 181 -31.18 -34.53 0.29
C GLY A 181 -30.93 -36.04 0.29
N GLY A 182 -29.94 -36.54 1.04
CA GLY A 182 -29.68 -37.97 1.17
C GLY A 182 -30.50 -38.59 2.30
N ASP A 183 -31.70 -39.09 1.97
CA ASP A 183 -32.51 -39.95 2.85
C ASP A 183 -31.70 -41.18 3.29
N TYR A 184 -31.23 -41.19 4.54
CA TYR A 184 -30.91 -42.45 5.23
C TYR A 184 -32.22 -43.02 5.79
N ALA A 185 -32.93 -43.76 4.94
CA ALA A 185 -33.98 -44.70 5.35
C ALA A 185 -33.37 -46.05 5.75
#